data_AF-A0A178UVX4-F1
#
_entry.id   AF-A0A178UVX4-F1
#
_cell.length_a   1.000
_cell.length_b   1.000
_cell.length_c   1.000
_cell.angle_alpha   90.00
_cell.angle_beta   90.00
_cell.angle_gamma   90.00
#
_symmetry.space_group_name_H-M   'P 1'
#
loop_
_entity.id
_entity.type
_entity.pdbx_description
1 polymer ?
#
loop_
_entity_poly.entity_id
_entity_poly.type
_entity_poly.pdbx_seq_one_letter_code
_entity_poly.pdbx_strand_id
1 'polypeptide(L)'
;MNLWYSNNLKEIPDLSLAINLEELNLSECESLVTLPSSIQNAIKLRTLYCSGVLLIDLKSLEGMCNLEYLSVDCSRMEGTQGIVYFPSKLRFLLWNNCPLKRLHSNFKVEYLVKLRMENSDLEKLWDGTQPLGRLKQMFLRGSKYLKEIPDLSLAINLEEVDICKCESLVTFPSSMQNAIKLIYLDISDCKKLESFPTDLNLESLEYLNLTGCPNLRNFPAIKMGCSDVDFPEGRNEIVVEDCFWNKNLPAGLDYLDCLTRCMPCEFRPEQLTFLNVRGYKHEKLWEGIQVHC
;
A
#
# COMPACT_ATOMS: atom_id res chain seq x y z
N MET A 1 -9.13 -28.02 -1.34
CA MET A 1 -8.41 -28.88 -0.38
C MET A 1 -7.90 -27.99 0.73
N ASN A 2 -8.31 -28.27 1.97
CA ASN A 2 -7.92 -27.46 3.12
C ASN A 2 -7.03 -28.30 4.04
N LEU A 3 -5.79 -27.87 4.21
CA LEU A 3 -4.79 -28.48 5.10
C LEU A 3 -4.32 -27.46 6.15
N TRP A 4 -5.10 -26.41 6.40
CA TRP A 4 -4.79 -25.37 7.39
C TRP A 4 -4.39 -26.00 8.72
N TYR A 5 -3.29 -25.50 9.30
CA TYR A 5 -2.79 -25.91 10.61
C TYR A 5 -2.33 -27.39 10.68
N SER A 6 -1.97 -27.97 9.53
CA SER A 6 -1.42 -29.33 9.47
C SER A 6 0.08 -29.33 9.81
N ASN A 7 0.42 -29.04 11.07
CA ASN A 7 1.79 -28.77 11.51
C ASN A 7 2.77 -29.95 11.30
N ASN A 8 2.27 -31.18 11.18
CA ASN A 8 3.09 -32.38 10.93
C ASN A 8 3.16 -32.77 9.44
N LEU A 9 2.47 -32.05 8.55
CA LEU A 9 2.49 -32.31 7.12
C LEU A 9 3.85 -31.93 6.55
N LYS A 10 4.63 -32.93 6.13
CA LYS A 10 5.96 -32.72 5.54
C LYS A 10 5.91 -32.57 4.02
N GLU A 11 4.96 -33.25 3.39
CA GLU A 11 4.80 -33.30 1.94
C GLU A 11 3.30 -33.34 1.59
N ILE A 12 2.92 -32.75 0.47
CA ILE A 12 1.56 -32.85 -0.09
C ILE A 12 1.52 -34.09 -1.00
N PRO A 13 0.42 -34.87 -0.98
CA PRO A 13 0.25 -35.97 -1.94
C PRO A 13 0.28 -35.48 -3.39
N ASP A 14 0.54 -36.40 -4.32
CA ASP A 14 0.51 -36.10 -5.76
C ASP A 14 -0.85 -35.53 -6.17
N LEU A 15 -0.83 -34.32 -6.75
CA LEU A 15 -2.00 -33.59 -7.23
C LEU A 15 -2.27 -33.80 -8.73
N SER A 16 -1.64 -34.78 -9.38
CA SER A 16 -1.82 -35.08 -10.81
C SER A 16 -3.27 -35.31 -11.23
N LEU A 17 -4.10 -35.88 -10.34
CA LEU A 17 -5.53 -36.12 -10.59
C LEU A 17 -6.44 -34.98 -10.08
N ALA A 18 -5.89 -33.98 -9.40
CA ALA A 18 -6.63 -32.89 -8.77
C ALA A 18 -7.07 -31.79 -9.76
N ILE A 19 -7.45 -32.17 -10.98
CA ILE A 19 -7.76 -31.25 -12.09
C ILE A 19 -8.95 -30.31 -11.81
N ASN A 20 -9.81 -30.67 -10.85
CA ASN A 20 -10.97 -29.87 -10.43
C ASN A 20 -10.72 -29.06 -9.15
N LEU A 21 -9.51 -29.08 -8.61
CA LEU A 21 -9.18 -28.35 -7.39
C LEU A 21 -9.20 -26.84 -7.67
N GLU A 22 -10.07 -26.11 -6.98
CA GLU A 22 -10.20 -24.64 -7.15
C GLU A 22 -9.51 -23.82 -6.06
N GLU A 23 -9.35 -24.41 -4.89
CA GLU A 23 -8.72 -23.79 -3.72
C GLU A 23 -7.80 -24.77 -3.00
N LEU A 24 -6.62 -24.30 -2.61
CA LEU A 24 -5.68 -25.01 -1.77
C LEU A 24 -5.24 -24.12 -0.61
N ASN A 25 -5.55 -24.55 0.62
CA ASN A 25 -5.14 -23.84 1.82
C ASN A 25 -4.06 -24.63 2.58
N LEU A 26 -2.85 -24.06 2.62
CA LEU A 26 -1.66 -24.57 3.33
C LEU A 26 -1.17 -23.56 4.39
N SER A 27 -2.04 -22.65 4.83
CA SER A 27 -1.70 -21.73 5.91
C SER A 27 -1.32 -22.51 7.17
N GLU A 28 -0.36 -21.99 7.93
CA GLU A 28 0.11 -22.61 9.18
C GLU A 28 0.65 -24.05 9.00
N CYS A 29 0.99 -24.49 7.79
CA CYS A 29 1.71 -25.74 7.58
C CYS A 29 3.21 -25.55 7.85
N GLU A 30 3.61 -25.66 9.11
CA GLU A 30 4.99 -25.35 9.56
C GLU A 30 6.06 -26.34 9.07
N SER A 31 5.73 -27.64 9.00
CA SER A 31 6.67 -28.68 8.57
C SER A 31 6.76 -28.85 7.05
N LEU A 32 5.90 -28.17 6.28
CA LEU A 32 5.80 -28.37 4.85
C LEU A 32 6.89 -27.56 4.15
N VAL A 33 7.77 -28.26 3.42
CA VAL A 33 8.98 -27.63 2.85
C VAL A 33 8.82 -27.24 1.39
N THR A 34 8.04 -28.00 0.61
CA THR A 34 7.90 -27.81 -0.84
C THR A 34 6.48 -28.08 -1.33
N LEU A 35 6.18 -27.57 -2.52
CA LEU A 35 4.96 -27.91 -3.25
C LEU A 35 5.30 -29.00 -4.27
N PRO A 36 4.46 -30.03 -4.45
CA PRO A 36 4.70 -31.00 -5.50
C PRO A 36 4.56 -30.32 -6.86
N SER A 37 5.45 -30.61 -7.80
CA SER A 37 5.38 -30.06 -9.17
C SER A 37 4.05 -30.38 -9.87
N SER A 38 3.38 -31.47 -9.47
CA SER A 38 2.06 -31.84 -9.98
C SER A 38 0.93 -30.88 -9.59
N ILE A 39 1.17 -29.89 -8.70
CA ILE A 39 0.23 -28.79 -8.45
C ILE A 39 -0.14 -28.04 -9.73
N GLN A 40 0.76 -28.03 -10.73
CA GLN A 40 0.51 -27.42 -12.04
C GLN A 40 -0.63 -28.09 -12.82
N ASN A 41 -0.96 -29.35 -12.50
CA ASN A 41 -2.09 -30.07 -13.10
C ASN A 41 -3.44 -29.66 -12.52
N ALA A 42 -3.47 -28.94 -11.39
CA ALA A 42 -4.68 -28.35 -10.83
C ALA A 42 -5.10 -27.11 -11.65
N ILE A 43 -5.48 -27.34 -12.91
CA ILE A 43 -5.76 -26.28 -13.89
C ILE A 43 -6.91 -25.35 -13.49
N LYS A 44 -7.80 -25.77 -12.58
CA LYS A 44 -8.88 -24.94 -12.04
C LYS A 44 -8.50 -24.17 -10.77
N LEU A 45 -7.27 -24.32 -10.26
CA LEU A 45 -6.85 -23.72 -9.01
C LEU A 45 -6.76 -22.20 -9.16
N ARG A 46 -7.61 -21.49 -8.42
CA ARG A 46 -7.72 -20.02 -8.42
C ARG A 46 -7.15 -19.41 -7.14
N THR A 47 -7.22 -20.14 -6.05
CA THR A 47 -6.89 -19.63 -4.72
C THR A 47 -5.86 -20.53 -4.05
N LEU A 48 -4.74 -19.93 -3.65
CA LEU A 48 -3.67 -20.62 -2.95
C LEU A 48 -3.26 -19.82 -1.70
N TYR A 49 -3.31 -20.49 -0.55
CA TYR A 49 -2.73 -19.99 0.69
C TYR A 49 -1.50 -20.83 1.02
N CYS A 50 -0.38 -20.19 1.27
CA CYS A 50 0.92 -20.79 1.55
C CYS A 50 1.55 -20.17 2.80
N SER A 51 2.38 -20.96 3.47
CA SER A 51 3.32 -20.49 4.50
C SER A 51 4.70 -20.20 3.88
N GLY A 52 5.48 -19.34 4.54
CA GLY A 52 6.75 -18.81 4.04
C GLY A 52 7.86 -19.86 3.86
N VAL A 53 7.72 -21.04 4.46
CA VAL A 53 8.64 -22.17 4.25
C VAL A 53 8.65 -22.59 2.78
N LEU A 54 7.51 -22.45 2.09
CA LEU A 54 7.34 -22.83 0.68
C LEU A 54 7.98 -21.84 -0.32
N LEU A 55 8.52 -20.71 0.15
CA LEU A 55 9.11 -19.67 -0.72
C LEU A 55 10.26 -20.15 -1.58
N ILE A 56 11.01 -21.14 -1.11
CA ILE A 56 12.18 -21.68 -1.81
C ILE A 56 11.76 -22.41 -3.10
N ASP A 57 10.53 -22.93 -3.14
CA ASP A 57 10.05 -23.82 -4.20
C ASP A 57 8.85 -23.26 -4.97
N LEU A 58 8.61 -21.94 -4.94
CA LEU A 58 7.55 -21.34 -5.75
C LEU A 58 7.80 -21.46 -7.27
N LYS A 59 8.90 -22.09 -7.71
CA LYS A 59 9.03 -22.63 -9.07
C LYS A 59 7.89 -23.59 -9.42
N SER A 60 7.35 -24.32 -8.45
CA SER A 60 6.17 -25.17 -8.65
C SER A 60 4.93 -24.38 -9.11
N LEU A 61 4.88 -23.05 -8.90
CA LEU A 61 3.82 -22.17 -9.44
C LEU A 61 4.03 -21.75 -10.90
N GLU A 62 5.16 -22.11 -11.51
CA GLU A 62 5.42 -21.83 -12.92
C GLU A 62 4.31 -22.44 -13.80
N GLY A 63 3.78 -21.65 -14.73
CA GLY A 63 2.70 -22.10 -15.63
C GLY A 63 1.28 -22.10 -15.04
N MET A 64 1.09 -21.81 -13.75
CA MET A 64 -0.24 -21.74 -13.11
C MET A 64 -1.04 -20.49 -13.54
N CYS A 65 -1.55 -20.48 -14.77
CA CYS A 65 -2.11 -19.30 -15.42
C CYS A 65 -3.53 -18.90 -14.96
N ASN A 66 -4.20 -19.73 -14.15
CA ASN A 66 -5.54 -19.47 -13.63
C ASN A 66 -5.56 -19.04 -12.16
N LEU A 67 -4.40 -18.99 -11.50
CA LEU A 67 -4.32 -18.52 -10.12
C LEU A 67 -4.60 -17.01 -10.06
N GLU A 68 -5.61 -16.65 -9.28
CA GLU A 68 -6.10 -15.28 -9.12
C GLU A 68 -5.78 -14.71 -7.73
N TYR A 69 -5.70 -15.56 -6.72
CA TYR A 69 -5.44 -15.19 -5.33
C TYR A 69 -4.27 -16.00 -4.79
N LEU A 70 -3.25 -15.29 -4.33
CA LEU A 70 -2.08 -15.87 -3.66
C LEU A 70 -1.88 -15.16 -2.32
N SER A 71 -1.89 -15.96 -1.25
CA SER A 71 -1.51 -15.50 0.09
C SER A 71 -0.28 -16.27 0.54
N VAL A 72 0.78 -15.56 0.95
CA VAL A 72 2.00 -16.13 1.50
C VAL A 72 2.32 -15.44 2.82
N ASP A 73 2.28 -16.16 3.93
CA ASP A 73 2.70 -15.61 5.22
C ASP A 73 4.13 -16.04 5.57
N CYS A 74 5.05 -15.07 5.66
CA CYS A 74 6.46 -15.29 5.96
C CYS A 74 6.86 -14.90 7.39
N SER A 75 5.89 -14.70 8.29
CA SER A 75 6.09 -14.26 9.67
C SER A 75 7.12 -15.06 10.49
N ARG A 76 7.46 -16.29 10.08
CA ARG A 76 8.34 -17.23 10.81
C ARG A 76 9.67 -17.54 10.11
N MET A 77 10.00 -16.86 9.02
CA MET A 77 11.21 -17.15 8.25
C MET A 77 12.28 -16.07 8.42
N GLU A 78 13.52 -16.49 8.67
CA GLU A 78 14.71 -15.64 8.57
C GLU A 78 15.46 -15.97 7.27
N GLY A 79 15.64 -14.99 6.39
CA GLY A 79 16.74 -14.99 5.43
C GLY A 79 16.63 -15.84 4.15
N THR A 80 15.46 -16.28 3.71
CA THR A 80 15.35 -17.00 2.41
C THR A 80 15.19 -16.05 1.22
N GLN A 81 16.15 -16.11 0.28
CA GLN A 81 16.11 -15.42 -1.02
C GLN A 81 15.82 -16.42 -2.15
N GLY A 82 14.71 -17.16 -2.03
CA GLY A 82 14.27 -18.09 -3.07
C GLY A 82 13.86 -17.39 -4.37
N ILE A 83 13.99 -18.09 -5.51
CA ILE A 83 13.43 -17.61 -6.78
C ILE A 83 11.91 -17.79 -6.70
N VAL A 84 11.17 -16.69 -6.85
CA VAL A 84 9.71 -16.73 -6.83
C VAL A 84 9.15 -16.46 -8.22
N TYR A 85 8.34 -17.39 -8.70
CA TYR A 85 7.55 -17.24 -9.91
C TYR A 85 6.15 -16.76 -9.56
N PHE A 86 5.67 -15.78 -10.32
CA PHE A 86 4.34 -15.23 -10.14
C PHE A 86 3.40 -15.62 -11.28
N PRO A 87 2.20 -16.10 -10.97
CA PRO A 87 1.13 -16.31 -11.95
C PRO A 87 0.79 -15.04 -12.74
N SER A 88 0.50 -15.19 -14.04
CA SER A 88 0.28 -14.06 -14.95
C SER A 88 -1.07 -13.35 -14.80
N LYS A 89 -2.08 -14.02 -14.24
CA LYS A 89 -3.44 -13.47 -14.05
C LYS A 89 -3.75 -13.13 -12.59
N LEU A 90 -2.72 -12.95 -11.76
CA LEU A 90 -2.90 -12.70 -10.35
C LEU A 90 -3.66 -11.38 -10.12
N ARG A 91 -4.73 -11.45 -9.32
CA ARG A 91 -5.59 -10.32 -8.97
C ARG A 91 -5.36 -9.86 -7.54
N PHE A 92 -5.05 -10.79 -6.64
CA PHE A 92 -4.83 -10.52 -5.24
C PHE A 92 -3.51 -11.16 -4.81
N LEU A 93 -2.58 -10.33 -4.34
CA LEU A 93 -1.35 -10.79 -3.72
C LEU A 93 -1.30 -10.29 -2.27
N LEU A 94 -1.31 -11.24 -1.33
CA LEU A 94 -1.05 -10.99 0.08
C LEU A 94 0.26 -11.66 0.43
N TRP A 95 1.29 -10.88 0.73
CA TRP A 95 2.61 -11.39 1.03
C TRP A 95 3.29 -10.54 2.11
N ASN A 96 2.75 -10.66 3.32
CA ASN A 96 3.29 -9.98 4.48
C ASN A 96 4.64 -10.59 4.89
N ASN A 97 5.50 -9.75 5.47
CA ASN A 97 6.85 -10.12 5.88
C ASN A 97 7.69 -10.66 4.71
N CYS A 98 7.47 -10.14 3.50
CA CYS A 98 8.19 -10.62 2.32
C CYS A 98 9.70 -10.38 2.49
N PRO A 99 10.55 -11.42 2.44
CA PRO A 99 11.99 -11.29 2.69
C PRO A 99 12.76 -10.77 1.47
N LEU A 100 12.09 -10.60 0.33
CA LEU A 100 12.71 -10.18 -0.92
C LEU A 100 13.10 -8.70 -0.84
N LYS A 101 14.27 -8.36 -1.38
CA LYS A 101 14.68 -6.96 -1.54
C LYS A 101 14.01 -6.29 -2.75
N ARG A 102 13.65 -7.07 -3.78
CA ARG A 102 12.91 -6.64 -4.97
C ARG A 102 12.04 -7.76 -5.51
N LEU A 103 10.93 -7.43 -6.18
CA LEU A 103 10.16 -8.43 -6.91
C LEU A 103 10.87 -8.80 -8.21
N HIS A 104 10.69 -10.04 -8.64
CA HIS A 104 11.31 -10.54 -9.86
C HIS A 104 10.72 -9.87 -11.11
N SER A 105 11.52 -9.69 -12.15
CA SER A 105 11.15 -8.93 -13.36
C SER A 105 10.00 -9.54 -14.17
N ASN A 106 9.68 -10.82 -13.94
CA ASN A 106 8.53 -11.49 -14.56
C ASN A 106 7.20 -11.22 -13.84
N PHE A 107 7.19 -10.46 -12.74
CA PHE A 107 5.97 -10.14 -12.01
C PHE A 107 5.04 -9.26 -12.86
N LYS A 108 3.94 -9.85 -13.33
CA LYS A 108 2.94 -9.16 -14.15
C LYS A 108 1.85 -8.59 -13.26
N VAL A 109 1.63 -7.28 -13.37
CA VAL A 109 0.64 -6.54 -12.54
C VAL A 109 -0.62 -6.11 -13.29
N GLU A 110 -0.75 -6.46 -14.58
CA GLU A 110 -1.87 -6.07 -15.46
C GLU A 110 -3.26 -6.43 -14.89
N TYR A 111 -3.34 -7.56 -14.17
CA TYR A 111 -4.57 -8.06 -13.57
C TYR A 111 -4.69 -7.73 -12.08
N LEU A 112 -3.66 -7.15 -11.48
CA LEU A 112 -3.56 -6.96 -10.04
C LEU A 112 -4.56 -5.90 -9.58
N VAL A 113 -5.43 -6.30 -8.65
CA VAL A 113 -6.45 -5.44 -8.03
C VAL A 113 -6.01 -5.02 -6.64
N LYS A 114 -5.39 -5.93 -5.88
CA LYS A 114 -4.91 -5.68 -4.52
C LYS A 114 -3.51 -6.22 -4.33
N LEU A 115 -2.63 -5.35 -3.85
CA LEU A 115 -1.30 -5.69 -3.39
C LEU A 115 -1.19 -5.40 -1.90
N ARG A 116 -0.92 -6.43 -1.09
CA ARG A 116 -0.61 -6.28 0.32
C ARG A 116 0.72 -6.96 0.60
N MET A 117 1.72 -6.21 1.02
CA MET A 117 3.06 -6.70 1.36
C MET A 117 3.58 -5.95 2.59
N GLU A 118 2.84 -6.04 3.69
CA GLU A 118 3.18 -5.32 4.92
C GLU A 118 4.44 -5.89 5.57
N ASN A 119 5.18 -5.06 6.29
CA ASN A 119 6.41 -5.40 7.00
C ASN A 119 7.46 -6.08 6.11
N SER A 120 7.53 -5.69 4.83
CA SER A 120 8.43 -6.32 3.87
C SER A 120 9.84 -5.75 3.91
N ASP A 121 10.79 -6.60 3.53
CA ASP A 121 12.20 -6.28 3.36
C ASP A 121 12.52 -5.58 2.03
N LEU A 122 11.49 -5.34 1.22
CA LEU A 122 11.58 -4.70 -0.09
C LEU A 122 12.23 -3.32 0.03
N GLU A 123 13.28 -3.11 -0.76
CA GLU A 123 13.85 -1.78 -0.98
C GLU A 123 13.15 -1.06 -2.13
N LYS A 124 12.63 -1.85 -3.09
CA LYS A 124 11.92 -1.40 -4.28
C LYS A 124 11.04 -2.54 -4.79
N LEU A 125 9.84 -2.22 -5.29
CA LEU A 125 8.93 -3.25 -5.82
C LEU A 125 9.40 -3.76 -7.19
N TRP A 126 9.42 -2.90 -8.21
CA TRP A 126 9.84 -3.21 -9.58
C TRP A 126 10.40 -1.97 -10.28
N ASP A 127 11.12 -2.18 -11.39
CA ASP A 127 11.64 -1.12 -12.25
C ASP A 127 10.66 -0.77 -13.39
N GLY A 128 10.72 0.48 -13.83
CA GLY A 128 9.92 1.00 -14.94
C GLY A 128 8.43 1.20 -14.61
N THR A 129 7.73 1.87 -15.52
CA THR A 129 6.28 2.06 -15.44
C THR A 129 5.56 0.75 -15.78
N GLN A 130 4.57 0.39 -14.96
CA GLN A 130 3.80 -0.84 -15.11
C GLN A 130 2.31 -0.55 -15.40
N PRO A 131 1.59 -1.44 -16.11
CA PRO A 131 0.17 -1.25 -16.43
C PRO A 131 -0.71 -1.53 -15.20
N LEU A 132 -0.75 -0.61 -14.25
CA LEU A 132 -1.48 -0.73 -12.98
C LEU A 132 -2.97 -0.37 -13.08
N GLY A 133 -3.55 -0.39 -14.28
CA GLY A 133 -4.90 0.11 -14.55
C GLY A 133 -6.02 -0.58 -13.78
N ARG A 134 -5.80 -1.77 -13.21
CA ARG A 134 -6.78 -2.50 -12.38
C ARG A 134 -6.53 -2.38 -10.88
N LEU A 135 -5.39 -1.83 -10.48
CA LEU A 135 -5.00 -1.76 -9.08
C LEU A 135 -5.92 -0.78 -8.35
N LYS A 136 -6.55 -1.27 -7.28
CA LYS A 136 -7.42 -0.51 -6.38
C LYS A 136 -6.76 -0.27 -5.03
N GLN A 137 -5.99 -1.22 -4.53
CA GLN A 137 -5.47 -1.18 -3.16
C GLN A 137 -3.98 -1.56 -3.11
N MET A 138 -3.19 -0.73 -2.44
CA MET A 138 -1.77 -0.96 -2.19
C MET A 138 -1.43 -0.76 -0.70
N PHE A 139 -1.12 -1.85 0.00
CA PHE A 139 -0.74 -1.84 1.42
C PHE A 139 0.70 -2.32 1.58
N LEU A 140 1.60 -1.42 1.97
CA LEU A 140 3.03 -1.68 2.18
C LEU A 140 3.49 -1.25 3.58
N ARG A 141 2.54 -1.03 4.50
CA ARG A 141 2.77 -0.61 5.88
C ARG A 141 3.93 -1.33 6.54
N GLY A 142 4.79 -0.60 7.23
CA GLY A 142 5.91 -1.15 8.00
C GLY A 142 7.08 -1.66 7.17
N SER A 143 7.09 -1.43 5.84
CA SER A 143 8.22 -1.79 4.97
C SER A 143 9.38 -0.80 5.15
N LYS A 144 10.11 -0.95 6.26
CA LYS A 144 11.12 0.02 6.74
C LYS A 144 12.26 0.29 5.76
N TYR A 145 12.52 -0.63 4.84
CA TYR A 145 13.60 -0.52 3.85
C TYR A 145 13.16 0.06 2.51
N LEU A 146 11.84 0.24 2.29
CA LEU A 146 11.30 0.73 1.03
C LEU A 146 11.79 2.17 0.79
N LYS A 147 12.53 2.37 -0.31
CA LYS A 147 13.16 3.65 -0.65
C LYS A 147 12.32 4.48 -1.61
N GLU A 148 11.50 3.83 -2.42
CA GLU A 148 10.67 4.45 -3.45
C GLU A 148 9.34 3.71 -3.61
N ILE A 149 8.29 4.46 -3.91
CA ILE A 149 7.01 3.92 -4.37
C ILE A 149 7.07 3.79 -5.89
N PRO A 150 6.52 2.71 -6.49
CA PRO A 150 6.48 2.58 -7.95
C PRO A 150 5.77 3.75 -8.63
N ASP A 151 6.00 3.93 -9.93
CA ASP A 151 5.24 4.90 -10.71
C ASP A 151 3.75 4.51 -10.77
N LEU A 152 2.90 5.37 -10.22
CA LEU A 152 1.46 5.18 -10.12
C LEU A 152 0.67 5.96 -11.21
N SER A 153 1.35 6.49 -12.23
CA SER A 153 0.72 7.23 -13.34
C SER A 153 -0.41 6.50 -14.06
N LEU A 154 -0.29 5.16 -14.15
CA LEU A 154 -1.26 4.28 -14.81
C LEU A 154 -2.27 3.64 -13.83
N ALA A 155 -2.18 3.93 -12.54
CA ALA A 155 -3.06 3.38 -11.51
C ALA A 155 -4.39 4.18 -11.39
N ILE A 156 -5.10 4.33 -12.50
CA ILE A 156 -6.32 5.17 -12.63
C ILE A 156 -7.51 4.72 -11.76
N ASN A 157 -7.46 3.50 -11.23
CA ASN A 157 -8.51 2.91 -10.38
C ASN A 157 -8.08 2.78 -8.91
N LEU A 158 -6.96 3.40 -8.53
CA LEU A 158 -6.43 3.32 -7.17
C LEU A 158 -7.36 4.05 -6.20
N GLU A 159 -7.77 3.34 -5.15
CA GLU A 159 -8.73 3.76 -4.12
C GLU A 159 -8.05 3.91 -2.75
N GLU A 160 -7.10 3.02 -2.42
CA GLU A 160 -6.43 3.02 -1.10
C GLU A 160 -4.92 2.79 -1.22
N VAL A 161 -4.15 3.63 -0.52
CA VAL A 161 -2.70 3.47 -0.34
C VAL A 161 -2.34 3.61 1.14
N ASP A 162 -1.72 2.58 1.69
CA ASP A 162 -1.14 2.61 3.05
C ASP A 162 0.34 2.27 2.97
N ILE A 163 1.17 3.28 3.26
CA ILE A 163 2.62 3.18 3.36
C ILE A 163 3.09 3.69 4.74
N CYS A 164 2.22 3.63 5.75
CA CYS A 164 2.53 3.97 7.13
C CYS A 164 3.81 3.25 7.59
N LYS A 165 4.72 3.93 8.30
CA LYS A 165 5.99 3.38 8.81
C LYS A 165 6.97 2.88 7.73
N CYS A 166 6.90 3.39 6.50
CA CYS A 166 7.94 3.22 5.49
C CYS A 166 9.13 4.17 5.76
N GLU A 167 9.91 3.87 6.79
CA GLU A 167 10.91 4.79 7.37
C GLU A 167 12.06 5.19 6.43
N SER A 168 12.32 4.43 5.36
CA SER A 168 13.38 4.73 4.38
C SER A 168 12.89 5.52 3.16
N LEU A 169 11.59 5.78 3.05
CA LEU A 169 11.01 6.51 1.93
C LEU A 169 11.43 7.98 1.99
N VAL A 170 12.01 8.49 0.90
CA VAL A 170 12.52 9.88 0.84
C VAL A 170 11.54 10.81 0.11
N THR A 171 10.85 10.31 -0.90
CA THR A 171 9.94 11.10 -1.74
C THR A 171 8.72 10.26 -2.10
N PHE A 172 7.56 10.92 -2.23
CA PHE A 172 6.35 10.30 -2.76
C PHE A 172 6.16 10.66 -4.26
N PRO A 173 5.66 9.75 -5.11
CA PRO A 173 5.62 9.96 -6.56
C PRO A 173 4.66 11.09 -6.96
N SER A 174 5.15 12.05 -7.74
CA SER A 174 4.36 13.16 -8.31
C SER A 174 3.46 12.74 -9.47
N SER A 175 3.60 11.50 -9.94
CA SER A 175 2.88 10.96 -11.10
C SER A 175 1.43 10.55 -10.80
N MET A 176 0.98 10.68 -9.55
CA MET A 176 -0.39 10.35 -9.10
C MET A 176 -1.46 11.40 -9.46
N GLN A 177 -1.18 12.32 -10.39
CA GLN A 177 -2.14 13.37 -10.79
C GLN A 177 -3.48 12.82 -11.30
N ASN A 178 -3.51 11.56 -11.77
CA ASN A 178 -4.71 10.88 -12.28
C ASN A 178 -5.39 9.95 -11.28
N ALA A 179 -4.94 9.90 -10.01
CA ALA A 179 -5.52 9.05 -8.98
C ALA A 179 -6.83 9.64 -8.41
N ILE A 180 -7.76 10.01 -9.29
CA ILE A 180 -9.00 10.73 -8.95
C ILE A 180 -9.95 9.91 -8.05
N LYS A 181 -9.77 8.59 -7.98
CA LYS A 181 -10.56 7.66 -7.16
C LYS A 181 -9.93 7.35 -5.79
N LEU A 182 -8.76 7.94 -5.49
CA LEU A 182 -8.07 7.69 -4.24
C LEU A 182 -8.88 8.30 -3.09
N ILE A 183 -9.34 7.47 -2.17
CA ILE A 183 -10.16 7.83 -1.00
C ILE A 183 -9.30 7.85 0.27
N TYR A 184 -8.32 6.94 0.37
CA TYR A 184 -7.48 6.76 1.56
C TYR A 184 -5.99 6.82 1.22
N LEU A 185 -5.26 7.71 1.91
CA LEU A 185 -3.81 7.82 1.83
C LEU A 185 -3.17 7.97 3.22
N ASP A 186 -2.48 6.91 3.68
CA ASP A 186 -1.71 6.94 4.93
C ASP A 186 -0.22 6.84 4.66
N ILE A 187 0.51 7.89 5.03
CA ILE A 187 1.97 8.03 4.92
C ILE A 187 2.57 8.37 6.30
N SER A 188 1.82 8.10 7.37
CA SER A 188 2.29 8.39 8.72
C SER A 188 3.59 7.66 9.06
N ASP A 189 4.37 8.22 9.99
CA ASP A 189 5.64 7.68 10.47
C ASP A 189 6.71 7.43 9.38
N CYS A 190 6.60 8.09 8.22
CA CYS A 190 7.64 8.05 7.18
C CYS A 190 8.79 9.01 7.51
N LYS A 191 9.67 8.56 8.42
CA LYS A 191 10.68 9.42 9.08
C LYS A 191 11.65 10.14 8.13
N LYS A 192 12.00 9.55 6.99
CA LYS A 192 12.93 10.15 6.00
C LYS A 192 12.23 10.88 4.87
N LEU A 193 10.89 10.95 4.85
CA LEU A 193 10.16 11.61 3.79
C LEU A 193 10.50 13.11 3.83
N GLU A 194 11.14 13.63 2.79
CA GLU A 194 11.56 15.02 2.69
C GLU A 194 10.60 15.88 1.87
N SER A 195 9.97 15.27 0.87
CA SER A 195 9.03 15.95 -0.02
C SER A 195 7.76 15.13 -0.33
N PHE A 196 6.65 15.86 -0.47
CA PHE A 196 5.36 15.34 -0.90
C PHE A 196 4.86 16.16 -2.10
N PRO A 197 4.25 15.59 -3.16
CA PRO A 197 3.86 16.37 -4.34
C PRO A 197 2.90 17.52 -4.02
N THR A 198 3.05 18.65 -4.72
CA THR A 198 2.33 19.92 -4.43
C THR A 198 1.20 20.24 -5.41
N ASP A 199 0.84 19.33 -6.32
CA ASP A 199 -0.18 19.59 -7.35
C ASP A 199 -0.95 18.30 -7.67
N LEU A 200 -1.45 17.60 -6.64
CA LEU A 200 -2.21 16.37 -6.82
C LEU A 200 -3.70 16.67 -6.93
N ASN A 201 -4.34 16.16 -7.98
CA ASN A 201 -5.79 16.18 -8.10
C ASN A 201 -6.38 14.90 -7.50
N LEU A 202 -6.76 14.96 -6.21
CA LEU A 202 -7.30 13.83 -5.46
C LEU A 202 -8.75 14.15 -5.05
N GLU A 203 -9.63 14.31 -6.05
CA GLU A 203 -11.00 14.80 -5.83
C GLU A 203 -11.82 13.89 -4.91
N SER A 204 -11.55 12.58 -4.90
CA SER A 204 -12.25 11.62 -4.02
C SER A 204 -11.57 11.41 -2.67
N LEU A 205 -10.50 12.15 -2.34
CA LEU A 205 -9.73 11.89 -1.11
C LEU A 205 -10.53 12.29 0.12
N GLU A 206 -10.80 11.31 0.98
CA GLU A 206 -11.50 11.49 2.24
C GLU A 206 -10.55 11.42 3.44
N TYR A 207 -9.43 10.70 3.33
CA TYR A 207 -8.47 10.56 4.43
C TYR A 207 -7.02 10.74 3.97
N LEU A 208 -6.31 11.67 4.61
CA LEU A 208 -4.88 11.90 4.46
C LEU A 208 -4.20 11.96 5.82
N ASN A 209 -3.25 11.05 6.06
CA ASN A 209 -2.42 11.09 7.27
C ASN A 209 -0.94 11.23 6.93
N LEU A 210 -0.34 12.31 7.42
CA LEU A 210 1.08 12.63 7.27
C LEU A 210 1.81 12.72 8.62
N THR A 211 1.13 12.36 9.73
CA THR A 211 1.67 12.41 11.11
C THR A 211 3.00 11.68 11.24
N GLY A 212 3.92 12.17 12.07
CA GLY A 212 5.18 11.48 12.32
C GLY A 212 6.16 11.53 11.15
N CYS A 213 6.02 12.51 10.25
CA CYS A 213 6.97 12.80 9.17
C CYS A 213 7.84 14.03 9.50
N PRO A 214 8.86 13.91 10.37
CA PRO A 214 9.66 15.02 10.89
C PRO A 214 10.62 15.64 9.88
N ASN A 215 10.87 15.02 8.72
CA ASN A 215 11.76 15.56 7.69
C ASN A 215 11.02 16.18 6.51
N LEU A 216 9.69 16.04 6.43
CA LEU A 216 8.92 16.57 5.33
C LEU A 216 9.04 18.10 5.39
N ARG A 217 9.36 18.75 4.27
CA ARG A 217 9.69 20.19 4.25
C ARG A 217 8.64 21.06 3.59
N ASN A 218 7.85 20.51 2.68
CA ASN A 218 6.86 21.24 1.93
C ASN A 218 5.44 20.85 2.35
N PHE A 219 4.55 21.83 2.27
CA PHE A 219 3.14 21.62 2.53
C PHE A 219 2.48 20.97 1.30
N PRO A 220 1.66 19.92 1.46
CA PRO A 220 0.86 19.37 0.36
C PRO A 220 -0.03 20.46 -0.24
N ALA A 221 -0.14 20.54 -1.55
CA ALA A 221 -1.22 21.27 -2.20
C ALA A 221 -2.00 20.23 -3.03
N ILE A 222 -3.17 19.90 -2.53
CA ILE A 222 -4.00 18.82 -3.04
C ILE A 222 -5.34 19.45 -3.38
N LYS A 223 -5.85 19.17 -4.56
CA LYS A 223 -7.24 19.51 -4.89
C LYS A 223 -8.12 18.35 -4.44
N MET A 224 -8.82 18.54 -3.34
CA MET A 224 -9.87 17.63 -2.86
C MET A 224 -11.24 18.06 -3.40
N GLY A 225 -12.16 17.10 -3.54
CA GLY A 225 -13.55 17.36 -3.91
C GLY A 225 -14.43 17.58 -2.68
N CYS A 226 -15.61 18.15 -2.91
CA CYS A 226 -16.67 18.19 -1.90
C CYS A 226 -17.40 16.84 -1.92
N SER A 227 -17.44 16.13 -0.78
CA SER A 227 -18.25 14.93 -0.66
C SER A 227 -19.74 15.31 -0.54
N ASP A 228 -20.53 15.07 -1.59
CA ASP A 228 -21.98 15.26 -1.61
C ASP A 228 -22.75 14.02 -1.08
N VAL A 229 -22.09 13.14 -0.32
CA VAL A 229 -22.63 11.82 0.05
C VAL A 229 -22.96 11.76 1.54
N ASP A 230 -24.24 11.52 1.84
CA ASP A 230 -24.81 11.22 3.15
C ASP A 230 -24.28 9.89 3.75
N PHE A 231 -22.96 9.74 3.91
CA PHE A 231 -22.38 8.72 4.78
C PHE A 231 -22.19 9.32 6.18
N PRO A 232 -22.70 8.68 7.25
CA PRO A 232 -22.47 9.14 8.62
C PRO A 232 -20.99 9.21 9.04
N GLU A 233 -20.08 8.66 8.23
CA GLU A 233 -18.65 8.47 8.50
C GLU A 233 -17.71 9.02 7.39
N GLY A 234 -18.25 9.59 6.29
CA GLY A 234 -17.48 10.05 5.10
C GLY A 234 -17.00 11.51 5.20
N ARG A 235 -16.17 11.79 6.21
CA ARG A 235 -15.65 13.13 6.49
C ARG A 235 -14.24 13.28 5.92
N ASN A 236 -13.99 14.34 5.14
CA ASN A 236 -12.63 14.71 4.74
C ASN A 236 -11.79 14.97 6.01
N GLU A 237 -10.86 14.07 6.32
CA GLU A 237 -9.98 14.12 7.48
C GLU A 237 -8.52 14.25 7.02
N ILE A 238 -7.90 15.37 7.41
CA ILE A 238 -6.46 15.58 7.28
C ILE A 238 -5.85 15.51 8.69
N VAL A 239 -4.94 14.56 8.88
CA VAL A 239 -4.24 14.34 10.15
C VAL A 239 -2.76 14.70 9.98
N VAL A 240 -2.30 15.67 10.78
CA VAL A 240 -0.92 16.12 10.80
C VAL A 240 -0.48 16.36 12.25
N GLU A 241 0.45 15.55 12.73
CA GLU A 241 1.11 15.70 14.03
C GLU A 241 2.63 15.51 13.89
N ASP A 242 3.41 16.34 14.60
CA ASP A 242 4.89 16.29 14.65
C ASP A 242 5.63 16.46 13.29
N CYS A 243 5.00 17.10 12.30
CA CYS A 243 5.64 17.46 11.03
C CYS A 243 6.44 18.79 11.10
N PHE A 244 7.55 18.89 10.35
CA PHE A 244 8.48 20.04 10.43
C PHE A 244 8.05 21.28 9.64
N TRP A 245 6.99 21.22 8.83
CA TRP A 245 6.50 22.37 8.03
C TRP A 245 6.10 23.55 8.91
N ASN A 246 5.80 23.31 10.19
CA ASN A 246 5.58 24.33 11.22
C ASN A 246 6.71 25.37 11.34
N LYS A 247 7.88 25.16 10.70
CA LYS A 247 9.00 26.13 10.70
C LYS A 247 9.31 26.77 9.34
N ASN A 248 8.82 26.22 8.23
CA ASN A 248 9.21 26.61 6.86
C ASN A 248 8.01 27.01 5.99
N LEU A 249 6.94 27.55 6.60
CA LEU A 249 5.91 28.24 5.83
C LEU A 249 6.59 29.35 5.01
N PRO A 250 6.31 29.47 3.69
CA PRO A 250 6.76 30.60 2.90
C PRO A 250 6.45 31.90 3.63
N ALA A 251 7.38 32.86 3.63
CA ALA A 251 7.21 34.11 4.36
C ALA A 251 5.87 34.78 3.99
N GLY A 252 5.00 34.98 4.97
CA GLY A 252 3.68 35.58 4.79
C GLY A 252 2.51 34.61 4.59
N LEU A 253 2.73 33.29 4.59
CA LEU A 253 1.65 32.30 4.70
C LEU A 253 1.53 31.84 6.15
N ASP A 254 0.33 31.94 6.70
CA ASP A 254 0.01 31.26 7.95
C ASP A 254 -0.47 29.81 7.69
N TYR A 255 -0.75 29.08 8.76
CA TYR A 255 -1.21 27.68 8.65
C TYR A 255 -2.58 27.57 7.96
N LEU A 256 -3.45 28.56 8.07
CA LEU A 256 -4.75 28.61 7.40
C LEU A 256 -4.59 28.84 5.90
N ASP A 257 -3.64 29.68 5.50
CA ASP A 257 -3.27 29.87 4.09
C ASP A 257 -2.69 28.58 3.47
N CYS A 258 -2.09 27.73 4.28
CA CYS A 258 -1.66 26.40 3.85
C CYS A 258 -2.86 25.46 3.73
N LEU A 259 -3.68 25.33 4.77
CA LEU A 259 -4.88 24.47 4.73
C LEU A 259 -5.81 24.81 3.56
N THR A 260 -6.03 26.09 3.27
CA THR A 260 -6.84 26.53 2.13
C THR A 260 -6.32 26.02 0.78
N ARG A 261 -5.02 25.73 0.66
CA ARG A 261 -4.40 25.14 -0.54
C ARG A 261 -4.56 23.62 -0.65
N CYS A 262 -4.84 22.94 0.46
CA CYS A 262 -5.20 21.51 0.48
C CYS A 262 -6.68 21.26 0.25
N MET A 263 -7.49 22.29 0.45
CA MET A 263 -8.94 22.17 0.44
C MET A 263 -9.49 22.55 -0.94
N PRO A 264 -10.76 22.21 -1.24
CA PRO A 264 -11.37 22.54 -2.54
C PRO A 264 -11.18 24.01 -2.91
N CYS A 265 -11.16 24.34 -4.21
CA CYS A 265 -10.98 25.72 -4.71
C CYS A 265 -12.04 26.72 -4.18
N GLU A 266 -13.12 26.21 -3.59
CA GLU A 266 -14.11 26.94 -2.79
C GLU A 266 -14.03 26.52 -1.31
N PHE A 267 -12.87 26.60 -0.65
CA PHE A 267 -12.75 26.23 0.76
C PHE A 267 -13.79 27.01 1.58
N ARG A 268 -14.82 26.28 1.97
CA ARG A 268 -15.84 26.69 2.92
C ARG A 268 -15.43 26.03 4.24
N PRO A 269 -15.02 26.80 5.26
CA PRO A 269 -14.67 26.25 6.58
C PRO A 269 -15.72 25.29 7.14
N GLU A 270 -16.98 25.45 6.73
CA GLU A 270 -18.13 24.61 7.10
C GLU A 270 -18.06 23.17 6.55
N GLN A 271 -17.25 22.92 5.51
CA GLN A 271 -17.04 21.58 4.93
C GLN A 271 -15.90 20.82 5.61
N LEU A 272 -15.01 21.53 6.32
CA LEU A 272 -13.96 20.92 7.14
C LEU A 272 -14.59 20.42 8.43
N THR A 273 -14.94 19.14 8.45
CA THR A 273 -15.62 18.55 9.61
C THR A 273 -14.66 18.16 10.73
N PHE A 274 -13.40 17.86 10.41
CA PHE A 274 -12.36 17.57 11.40
C PHE A 274 -10.96 17.91 10.87
N LEU A 275 -10.21 18.69 11.65
CA LEU A 275 -8.79 18.92 11.42
C LEU A 275 -8.07 18.66 12.74
N ASN A 276 -7.27 17.60 12.76
CA ASN A 276 -6.53 17.20 13.95
C ASN A 276 -5.08 17.66 13.83
N VAL A 277 -4.78 18.81 14.46
CA VAL A 277 -3.42 19.34 14.56
C VAL A 277 -2.95 19.18 16.01
N ARG A 278 -2.00 18.29 16.24
CA ARG A 278 -1.40 18.06 17.57
C ARG A 278 0.13 18.20 17.49
N GLY A 279 0.77 18.70 18.54
CA GLY A 279 2.24 18.79 18.61
C GLY A 279 2.76 19.88 19.55
N TYR A 280 4.08 19.90 19.77
CA TYR A 280 4.70 20.70 20.84
C TYR A 280 5.11 22.14 20.44
N LYS A 281 4.70 22.64 19.26
CA LYS A 281 5.10 23.96 18.73
C LYS A 281 3.95 24.70 18.03
N HIS A 282 2.87 24.94 18.76
CA HIS A 282 1.68 25.67 18.28
C HIS A 282 1.81 27.21 18.32
N GLU A 283 2.98 27.76 18.65
CA GLU A 283 3.16 29.21 18.92
C GLU A 283 2.78 30.13 17.73
N LYS A 284 2.67 29.60 16.51
CA LYS A 284 2.27 30.36 15.30
C LYS A 284 0.90 29.98 14.73
N LEU A 285 0.19 29.04 15.34
CA LEU A 285 -1.09 28.52 14.79
C LEU A 285 -2.27 29.49 14.96
N TRP A 286 -2.13 30.47 15.86
CA TRP A 286 -3.26 31.31 16.32
C TRP A 286 -3.05 32.81 16.12
N GLU A 287 -1.90 33.25 15.56
CA GLU A 287 -1.65 34.68 15.34
C GLU A 287 -2.47 35.28 14.18
N GLY A 288 -3.06 34.45 13.30
CA GLY A 288 -3.91 34.87 12.17
C GLY A 288 -5.42 34.81 12.39
N ILE A 289 -5.91 34.19 13.49
CA ILE A 289 -7.34 34.06 13.77
C ILE A 289 -7.81 35.27 14.60
N GLN A 290 -8.08 36.40 13.96
CA GLN A 290 -8.93 37.43 14.57
C GLN A 290 -10.40 37.08 14.30
N VAL A 291 -11.08 36.59 15.33
CA VAL A 291 -12.53 36.46 15.32
C VAL A 291 -13.11 37.85 15.57
N HIS A 292 -13.65 38.51 14.54
CA HIS A 292 -14.51 39.66 14.74
C HIS A 292 -15.92 39.15 15.10
N CYS A 293 -16.38 39.50 16.29
CA CYS A 293 -17.74 39.23 16.80
C CYS A 293 -18.84 39.84 15.92
#